data_AF-A0A1J3GP69-F1
#
_entry.id   AF-A0A1J3GP69-F1
#
_cell.length_a   1.000
_cell.length_b   1.000
_cell.length_c   1.000
_cell.angle_alpha   90.00
_cell.angle_beta   90.00
_cell.angle_gamma   90.00
#
_symmetry.space_group_name_H-M   'P 1'
#
loop_
_entity.id
_entity.type
_entity.pdbx_description
1 polymer ?
#
loop_
_entity_poly.entity_id
_entity_poly.type
_entity_poly.pdbx_seq_one_letter_code
_entity_poly.pdbx_strand_id
1 'polypeptide(L)'
;MASSAAQIHVLGGIGFATSSSKRNLNGKASFTPRSAFFGTRTGPFSPPASAFLRVGSRNGGASRYAVGPVRVVNEKVVGIDLGTTNSAVAAMEGGKPTIVTNAEGQRTTPSVVAYTKSGDRLVGQIAKRQAVVNPENTFFSVKRFIGRRMNEVDEEAKQVSYRVVRDDNGNVKLECPAIGKQFAAEEISAQVLRKLVDDASRFLNEKVTKAVVTVPAYFNDSQRTATKDAGRIAGLEVLRIINEPTAASLAYGFERKSNETILVFDLGGGTFDVSVLEVGDGVFEVLSTSGDTHLGGDDFDKRVVDWLASNFKKDEGIDLLKDKQALQRLTEAAEKAKIELSSLTQTNMSLPFITATADGPKHIETTLTRAKFEELCSDLLDRCKTPVENSLRDAKLSFKDIDEVILVGGSTRIPAVQEVVRKLTGKEPNVTVNPDEVVA
;
A
#
# COMPACT_ATOMS: atom_id res chain seq x y z
N MET A 1 -22.03 17.84 -1.02
CA MET A 1 -21.22 19.04 -1.33
C MET A 1 -20.13 19.17 -0.28
N ALA A 2 -18.91 18.73 -0.57
CA ALA A 2 -17.79 18.86 0.35
C ALA A 2 -17.20 20.28 0.26
N SER A 3 -17.19 21.02 1.36
CA SER A 3 -16.49 22.30 1.44
C SER A 3 -14.98 22.06 1.59
N SER A 4 -14.21 22.40 0.57
CA SER A 4 -12.74 22.50 0.70
C SER A 4 -12.40 23.68 1.61
N ALA A 5 -11.64 23.42 2.67
CA ALA A 5 -11.09 24.45 3.54
C ALA A 5 -9.70 24.83 3.03
N ALA A 6 -9.55 26.06 2.51
CA ALA A 6 -8.26 26.61 2.13
C ALA A 6 -7.55 27.20 3.36
N GLN A 7 -6.30 26.82 3.60
CA GLN A 7 -5.43 27.48 4.58
C GLN A 7 -4.66 28.63 3.89
N ILE A 8 -4.56 29.78 4.58
CA ILE A 8 -3.88 30.98 4.08
C ILE A 8 -2.56 31.14 4.81
N HIS A 9 -1.43 31.05 4.09
CA HIS A 9 -0.11 31.41 4.59
C HIS A 9 0.29 32.80 4.07
N VAL A 10 0.61 33.72 4.99
CA VAL A 10 1.18 35.04 4.66
C VAL A 10 2.69 34.97 4.84
N LEU A 11 3.44 35.04 3.73
CA LEU A 11 4.91 35.17 3.74
C LEU A 11 5.27 36.64 3.56
N GLY A 12 5.77 37.26 4.62
CA GLY A 12 6.31 38.63 4.63
C GLY A 12 7.81 38.58 4.91
N GLY A 13 8.59 39.20 4.02
CA GLY A 13 10.05 39.13 3.95
C GLY A 13 10.80 39.83 5.08
N ILE A 14 12.04 39.38 5.24
CA ILE A 14 13.07 39.90 6.15
C ILE A 14 13.44 41.33 5.74
N GLY A 15 13.38 42.25 6.69
CA GLY A 15 13.89 43.61 6.56
C GLY A 15 14.47 44.08 7.89
N PHE A 16 15.80 44.03 8.01
CA PHE A 16 16.54 44.65 9.11
C PHE A 16 16.44 46.18 8.99
N ALA A 17 16.01 46.85 10.05
CA ALA A 17 16.24 48.27 10.25
C ALA A 17 16.55 48.53 11.74
N THR A 18 17.78 48.94 12.01
CA THR A 18 18.27 49.40 13.31
C THR A 18 17.75 50.81 13.62
N SER A 19 17.13 51.01 14.78
CA SER A 19 17.31 52.24 15.55
C SER A 19 17.00 52.02 17.03
N SER A 20 17.80 52.67 17.86
CA SER A 20 17.90 52.56 19.31
C SER A 20 16.78 53.27 20.07
N SER A 21 16.23 52.62 21.11
CA SER A 21 15.81 53.28 22.36
C SER A 21 15.34 52.25 23.39
N LYS A 22 15.86 52.37 24.62
CA LYS A 22 15.60 51.54 25.80
C LYS A 22 14.14 51.63 26.27
N ARG A 23 13.55 50.49 26.67
CA ARG A 23 12.99 50.23 28.03
C ARG A 23 12.46 48.80 28.15
N ASN A 24 12.93 48.10 29.18
CA ASN A 24 12.37 46.86 29.71
C ASN A 24 10.93 47.07 30.18
N LEU A 25 10.08 46.05 29.98
CA LEU A 25 9.18 45.48 31.01
C LEU A 25 8.46 44.25 30.44
N ASN A 26 8.35 43.22 31.29
CA ASN A 26 7.66 41.93 31.13
C ASN A 26 6.47 41.88 30.16
N GLY A 27 6.47 40.88 29.28
CA GLY A 27 5.27 40.43 28.57
C GLY A 27 5.57 39.35 27.53
N LYS A 28 5.31 38.08 27.84
CA LYS A 28 5.27 37.00 26.84
C LYS A 28 4.19 37.33 25.81
N ALA A 29 4.56 37.55 24.55
CA ALA A 29 3.61 37.59 23.45
C ALA A 29 3.49 36.19 22.81
N SER A 30 2.43 35.47 23.15
CA SER A 30 2.01 34.26 22.46
C SER A 30 1.37 34.63 21.12
N PHE A 31 1.92 34.14 20.00
CA PHE A 31 1.25 34.22 18.70
C PHE A 31 0.31 33.04 18.54
N THR A 32 -1.00 33.26 18.72
CA THR A 32 -2.05 32.37 18.22
C THR A 32 -2.38 32.78 16.78
N PRO A 33 -2.32 31.89 15.77
CA PRO A 33 -2.78 32.22 14.44
C PRO A 33 -4.30 32.38 14.45
N ARG A 34 -4.79 33.54 14.03
CA ARG A 34 -6.24 33.78 13.82
C ARG A 34 -6.60 33.25 12.43
N SER A 35 -7.37 32.17 12.38
CA SER A 35 -8.07 31.71 11.18
C SER A 35 -9.22 32.66 10.86
N ALA A 36 -9.35 33.06 9.59
CA ALA A 36 -10.47 33.83 9.07
C ALA A 36 -11.24 32.99 8.05
N PHE A 37 -12.52 32.75 8.30
CA PHE A 37 -13.44 32.09 7.37
C PHE A 37 -14.09 33.15 6.46
N PHE A 38 -14.01 32.95 5.15
CA PHE A 38 -14.83 33.70 4.18
C PHE A 38 -15.69 32.70 3.40
N GLY A 39 -17.00 32.75 3.64
CA GLY A 39 -18.00 32.05 2.84
C GLY A 39 -18.62 33.02 1.84
N THR A 40 -18.39 32.81 0.56
CA THR A 40 -19.17 33.44 -0.52
C THR A 40 -19.55 32.41 -1.56
N ARG A 41 -20.86 32.26 -1.81
CA ARG A 41 -21.41 31.50 -2.94
C ARG A 41 -21.13 32.26 -4.24
N THR A 42 -20.48 31.63 -5.20
CA THR A 42 -20.30 32.15 -6.56
C THR A 42 -21.31 31.50 -7.50
N GLY A 43 -22.16 32.30 -8.16
CA GLY A 43 -23.01 31.85 -9.27
C GLY A 43 -22.22 31.60 -10.57
N PRO A 44 -22.85 31.06 -11.62
CA PRO A 44 -22.15 30.37 -12.71
C PRO A 44 -21.44 31.26 -13.74
N PHE A 45 -21.43 32.59 -13.59
CA PHE A 45 -20.75 33.49 -14.53
C PHE A 45 -20.13 34.69 -13.81
N SER A 46 -18.88 34.57 -13.37
CA SER A 46 -18.00 35.71 -13.07
C SER A 46 -16.54 35.24 -13.14
N PRO A 47 -15.62 35.99 -13.80
CA PRO A 47 -14.20 35.67 -13.75
C PRO A 47 -13.69 35.81 -12.30
N PRO A 48 -12.59 35.14 -11.91
CA PRO A 48 -12.13 35.19 -10.54
C PRO A 48 -11.70 36.63 -10.22
N ALA A 49 -12.49 37.33 -9.42
CA ALA A 49 -12.08 38.60 -8.85
C ALA A 49 -10.88 38.31 -7.93
N SER A 50 -9.74 38.91 -8.24
CA SER A 50 -8.57 38.92 -7.37
C SER A 50 -8.98 39.43 -5.98
N ALA A 51 -9.04 38.53 -4.99
CA ALA A 51 -9.32 38.91 -3.61
C ALA A 51 -8.03 39.45 -2.98
N PHE A 52 -8.01 40.75 -2.66
CA PHE A 52 -6.90 41.40 -1.98
C PHE A 52 -7.17 41.45 -0.47
N LEU A 53 -6.30 40.82 0.33
CA LEU A 53 -6.30 40.98 1.79
C LEU A 53 -5.58 42.28 2.16
N ARG A 54 -6.32 43.26 2.70
CA ARG A 54 -5.73 44.48 3.29
C ARG A 54 -5.29 44.21 4.71
N VAL A 55 -3.98 44.07 4.94
CA VAL A 55 -3.42 44.09 6.29
C VAL A 55 -3.07 45.54 6.64
N GLY A 56 -3.82 46.13 7.58
CA GLY A 56 -3.54 47.47 8.08
C GLY A 56 -2.56 47.43 9.25
N SER A 57 -1.40 48.08 9.12
CA SER A 57 -0.58 48.43 10.28
C SER A 57 -0.89 49.88 10.68
N ARG A 58 -1.38 50.07 11.91
CA ARG A 58 -1.55 51.41 12.50
C ARG A 58 -0.26 51.76 13.25
N ASN A 59 0.62 52.52 12.60
CA ASN A 59 1.53 53.41 13.30
C ASN A 59 1.43 54.80 12.65
N GLY A 60 1.41 55.83 13.50
CA GLY A 60 0.98 57.19 13.17
C GLY A 60 1.60 57.77 11.89
N GLY A 61 0.76 58.44 11.10
CA GLY A 61 1.15 59.20 9.90
C GLY A 61 1.30 58.35 8.64
N ALA A 62 0.24 58.30 7.83
CA ALA A 62 0.10 57.61 6.54
C ALA A 62 -0.05 56.08 6.58
N SER A 63 -1.27 55.59 6.30
CA SER A 63 -1.57 54.18 6.07
C SER A 63 -0.92 53.72 4.76
N ARG A 64 0.15 52.92 4.84
CA ARG A 64 0.70 52.20 3.69
C ARG A 64 0.05 50.80 3.65
N TYR A 65 -0.78 50.56 2.63
CA TYR A 65 -1.31 49.24 2.35
C TYR A 65 -0.27 48.44 1.56
N ALA A 66 0.29 47.39 2.15
CA ALA A 66 1.03 46.39 1.39
C ALA A 66 0.01 45.50 0.67
N VAL A 67 -0.14 45.71 -0.64
CA VAL A 67 -0.99 44.87 -1.50
C VAL A 67 -0.09 43.78 -2.09
N GLY A 68 -0.05 42.63 -1.44
CA GLY A 68 0.61 41.43 -1.97
C GLY A 68 -0.42 40.50 -2.64
N PRO A 69 -0.03 39.73 -3.68
CA PRO A 69 -0.93 38.73 -4.26
C PRO A 69 -1.26 37.65 -3.22
N VAL A 70 -2.54 37.39 -3.00
CA VAL A 70 -3.01 36.25 -2.20
C VAL A 70 -3.00 35.03 -3.10
N ARG A 71 -2.12 34.07 -2.81
CA ARG A 71 -2.12 32.78 -3.50
C ARG A 71 -3.01 31.82 -2.71
N VAL A 72 -4.17 31.49 -3.28
CA VAL A 72 -4.94 30.32 -2.83
C VAL A 72 -4.21 29.11 -3.39
N VAL A 73 -3.55 28.34 -2.53
CA VAL A 73 -2.93 27.07 -2.91
C VAL A 73 -3.90 25.97 -2.53
N ASN A 74 -4.38 25.23 -3.52
CA ASN A 74 -5.20 24.05 -3.26
C ASN A 74 -4.26 22.85 -3.19
N GLU A 75 -3.77 22.55 -1.99
CA GLU A 75 -2.82 21.46 -1.79
C GLU A 75 -3.44 20.13 -2.20
N LYS A 76 -2.79 19.43 -3.12
CA LYS A 76 -3.26 18.15 -3.63
C LYS A 76 -3.04 17.06 -2.60
N VAL A 77 -4.09 16.27 -2.37
CA VAL A 77 -4.08 15.06 -1.56
C VAL A 77 -4.29 13.88 -2.49
N VAL A 78 -3.52 12.81 -2.28
CA VAL A 78 -3.65 11.54 -3.02
C VAL A 78 -4.05 10.40 -2.08
N GLY A 79 -4.76 9.41 -2.61
CA GLY A 79 -4.97 8.12 -1.96
C GLY A 79 -3.87 7.15 -2.38
N ILE A 80 -3.23 6.48 -1.43
CA ILE A 80 -2.17 5.52 -1.71
C ILE A 80 -2.55 4.17 -1.11
N ASP A 81 -2.70 3.18 -1.98
CA ASP A 81 -2.66 1.80 -1.58
C ASP A 81 -1.21 1.33 -1.48
N LEU A 82 -0.71 1.14 -0.26
CA LEU A 82 0.63 0.61 -0.01
C LEU A 82 0.53 -0.90 0.19
N GLY A 83 0.43 -1.70 -0.86
CA GLY A 83 0.29 -3.15 -0.76
C GLY A 83 1.61 -3.92 -0.56
N THR A 84 1.49 -5.19 -0.17
CA THR A 84 2.65 -6.09 0.05
C THR A 84 3.43 -6.35 -1.23
N THR A 85 2.73 -6.64 -2.32
CA THR A 85 3.34 -7.00 -3.63
C THR A 85 3.32 -5.84 -4.60
N ASN A 86 2.19 -5.14 -4.70
CA ASN A 86 2.00 -3.98 -5.56
C ASN A 86 1.40 -2.84 -4.75
N SER A 87 1.67 -1.62 -5.18
CA SER A 87 1.08 -0.40 -4.64
C SER A 87 0.44 0.41 -5.77
N ALA A 88 -0.59 1.18 -5.44
CA ALA A 88 -1.29 2.05 -6.37
C ALA A 88 -1.50 3.44 -5.76
N VAL A 89 -1.70 4.45 -6.60
CA VAL A 89 -1.97 5.82 -6.15
C VAL A 89 -3.09 6.41 -7.01
N ALA A 90 -4.06 7.02 -6.36
CA ALA A 90 -5.19 7.69 -6.98
C ALA A 90 -5.22 9.18 -6.62
N ALA A 91 -5.75 9.97 -7.53
CA ALA A 91 -6.03 11.38 -7.32
C ALA A 91 -7.49 11.70 -7.68
N MET A 92 -8.05 12.74 -7.06
CA MET A 92 -9.39 13.22 -7.41
C MET A 92 -9.33 14.18 -8.59
N GLU A 93 -9.86 13.78 -9.75
CA GLU A 93 -9.97 14.60 -10.96
C GLU A 93 -11.44 14.81 -11.33
N GLY A 94 -11.85 16.08 -11.50
CA GLY A 94 -13.24 16.39 -11.87
C GLY A 94 -14.30 15.86 -10.88
N GLY A 95 -13.91 15.59 -9.63
CA GLY A 95 -14.78 15.00 -8.61
C GLY A 95 -14.87 13.47 -8.65
N LYS A 96 -14.07 12.79 -9.47
CA LYS A 96 -13.98 11.33 -9.54
C LYS A 96 -12.57 10.85 -9.16
N PRO A 97 -12.43 9.68 -8.51
CA PRO A 97 -11.13 9.07 -8.29
C PRO A 97 -10.56 8.56 -9.63
N THR A 98 -9.31 8.90 -9.92
CA THR A 98 -8.55 8.43 -11.08
C THR A 98 -7.24 7.82 -10.60
N ILE A 99 -6.99 6.57 -10.98
CA ILE A 99 -5.70 5.91 -10.76
C ILE A 99 -4.63 6.58 -11.62
N VAL A 100 -3.51 6.91 -10.99
CA VAL A 100 -2.34 7.51 -11.62
C VAL A 100 -1.50 6.40 -12.27
N THR A 101 -1.19 6.58 -13.55
CA THR A 101 -0.21 5.74 -14.24
C THR A 101 1.21 6.14 -13.85
N ASN A 102 2.05 5.16 -13.48
CA ASN A 102 3.46 5.41 -13.15
C ASN A 102 4.30 5.78 -14.39
N ALA A 103 5.55 6.19 -14.16
CA ALA A 103 6.49 6.54 -15.24
C ALA A 103 6.73 5.40 -16.25
N GLU A 104 6.49 4.15 -15.87
CA GLU A 104 6.61 2.96 -16.71
C GLU A 104 5.33 2.62 -17.49
N GLY A 105 4.27 3.42 -17.37
CA GLY A 105 3.01 3.21 -18.08
C GLY A 105 2.06 2.20 -17.43
N GLN A 106 2.32 1.78 -16.19
CA GLN A 106 1.50 0.83 -15.43
C GLN A 106 0.63 1.53 -14.38
N ARG A 107 -0.54 0.95 -14.08
CA ARG A 107 -1.49 1.47 -13.09
C ARG A 107 -1.15 1.07 -11.66
N THR A 108 -0.29 0.07 -11.50
CA THR A 108 0.28 -0.36 -10.23
C THR A 108 1.81 -0.35 -10.31
N THR A 109 2.45 -0.22 -9.17
CA THR A 109 3.91 -0.23 -9.02
C THR A 109 4.29 -1.38 -8.10
N PRO A 110 5.20 -2.29 -8.51
CA PRO A 110 5.70 -3.32 -7.59
C PRO A 110 6.28 -2.69 -6.31
N SER A 111 5.91 -3.22 -5.15
CA SER A 111 6.42 -2.81 -3.83
C SER A 111 7.83 -3.37 -3.60
N VAL A 112 8.73 -3.08 -4.53
CA VAL A 112 10.08 -3.63 -4.59
C VAL A 112 11.09 -2.49 -4.62
N VAL A 113 12.14 -2.61 -3.80
CA VAL A 113 13.24 -1.66 -3.70
C VAL A 113 14.54 -2.41 -3.83
N ALA A 114 15.49 -1.88 -4.58
CA ALA A 114 16.82 -2.48 -4.66
C ALA A 114 17.93 -1.45 -4.57
N TYR A 115 19.08 -1.90 -4.08
CA TYR A 115 20.32 -1.13 -4.10
C TYR A 115 21.34 -1.83 -4.99
N THR A 116 21.85 -1.10 -5.98
CA THR A 116 22.93 -1.60 -6.83
C THR A 116 24.25 -1.61 -6.08
N LYS A 117 25.26 -2.29 -6.63
CA LYS A 117 26.63 -2.28 -6.09
C LYS A 117 27.27 -0.88 -6.11
N SER A 118 26.82 0.02 -7.00
CA SER A 118 27.23 1.43 -7.04
C SER A 118 26.54 2.30 -5.97
N GLY A 119 25.56 1.74 -5.25
CA GLY A 119 24.76 2.46 -4.25
C GLY A 119 23.51 3.14 -4.82
N ASP A 120 23.19 2.94 -6.10
CA ASP A 120 21.99 3.51 -6.71
C ASP A 120 20.75 2.78 -6.19
N ARG A 121 19.73 3.57 -5.86
CA ARG A 121 18.42 3.06 -5.43
C ARG A 121 17.49 2.89 -6.62
N LEU A 122 16.95 1.69 -6.77
CA LEU A 122 15.92 1.33 -7.74
C LEU A 122 14.60 1.05 -6.99
N VAL A 123 13.46 1.42 -7.59
CA VAL A 123 12.13 1.17 -7.01
C VAL A 123 11.18 0.70 -8.12
N GLY A 124 10.24 -0.18 -7.79
CA GLY A 124 9.22 -0.65 -8.72
C GLY A 124 9.74 -1.67 -9.73
N GLN A 125 9.30 -1.52 -10.98
CA GLN A 125 9.59 -2.50 -12.03
C GLN A 125 11.10 -2.69 -12.28
N ILE A 126 11.88 -1.60 -12.19
CA ILE A 126 13.33 -1.64 -12.40
C ILE A 126 14.00 -2.45 -11.29
N ALA A 127 13.55 -2.30 -10.03
CA ALA A 127 14.04 -3.11 -8.91
C ALA A 127 13.66 -4.59 -9.07
N LYS A 128 12.39 -4.88 -9.43
CA LYS A 128 11.90 -6.26 -9.66
C LYS A 128 12.70 -6.98 -10.75
N ARG A 129 13.04 -6.31 -11.85
CA ARG A 129 13.78 -6.92 -12.99
C ARG A 129 15.17 -7.43 -12.64
N GLN A 130 15.84 -6.84 -11.64
CA GLN A 130 17.20 -7.23 -11.27
C GLN A 130 17.26 -8.11 -10.02
N ALA A 131 16.11 -8.51 -9.47
CA ALA A 131 16.03 -9.32 -8.25
C ALA A 131 16.84 -10.62 -8.34
N VAL A 132 16.75 -11.34 -9.47
CA VAL A 132 17.48 -12.61 -9.72
C VAL A 132 19.00 -12.47 -9.63
N VAL A 133 19.56 -11.35 -10.08
CA VAL A 133 21.02 -11.13 -10.12
C VAL A 133 21.53 -10.35 -8.90
N ASN A 134 20.62 -9.87 -8.06
CA ASN A 134 20.91 -9.10 -6.86
C ASN A 134 19.94 -9.44 -5.70
N PRO A 135 19.76 -10.72 -5.35
CA PRO A 135 18.70 -11.13 -4.43
C PRO A 135 18.85 -10.54 -3.02
N GLU A 136 20.08 -10.45 -2.52
CA GLU A 136 20.35 -9.99 -1.16
C GLU A 136 20.15 -8.48 -0.94
N ASN A 137 20.11 -7.70 -2.02
CA ASN A 137 19.91 -6.24 -1.95
C ASN A 137 18.61 -5.80 -2.63
N THR A 138 17.69 -6.74 -2.87
CA THR A 138 16.37 -6.48 -3.44
C THR A 138 15.29 -6.85 -2.43
N PHE A 139 14.63 -5.84 -1.90
CA PHE A 139 13.62 -5.93 -0.86
C PHE A 139 12.23 -5.94 -1.46
N PHE A 140 11.47 -6.99 -1.19
CA PHE A 140 10.07 -7.20 -1.59
C PHE A 140 9.29 -7.80 -0.41
N SER A 141 7.96 -7.77 -0.45
CA SER A 141 7.09 -8.24 0.64
C SER A 141 7.35 -7.57 2.00
N VAL A 142 7.95 -6.37 1.97
CA VAL A 142 8.42 -5.66 3.18
C VAL A 142 7.29 -5.33 4.14
N LYS A 143 6.07 -5.14 3.62
CA LYS A 143 4.87 -4.91 4.43
C LYS A 143 4.59 -6.03 5.43
N ARG A 144 5.08 -7.26 5.20
CA ARG A 144 4.98 -8.36 6.18
C ARG A 144 5.84 -8.15 7.42
N PHE A 145 6.84 -7.27 7.37
CA PHE A 145 7.77 -6.98 8.48
C PHE A 145 7.50 -5.65 9.19
N ILE A 146 6.69 -4.76 8.60
CA ILE A 146 6.47 -3.41 9.10
C ILE A 146 5.84 -3.43 10.50
N GLY A 147 6.40 -2.68 11.46
CA GLY A 147 5.91 -2.61 12.84
C GLY A 147 5.88 -3.94 13.62
N ARG A 148 6.56 -5.00 13.16
CA ARG A 148 6.63 -6.30 13.84
C ARG A 148 7.97 -6.53 14.55
N ARG A 149 7.95 -7.45 15.52
CA ARG A 149 9.15 -8.00 16.15
C ARG A 149 9.62 -9.25 15.43
N MET A 150 10.91 -9.55 15.57
CA MET A 150 11.53 -10.68 14.88
C MET A 150 10.86 -12.03 15.20
N ASN A 151 10.43 -12.24 16.46
CA ASN A 151 9.78 -13.48 16.89
C ASN A 151 8.36 -13.68 16.34
N GLU A 152 7.81 -12.68 15.64
CA GLU A 152 6.50 -12.78 14.98
C GLU A 152 6.63 -13.16 13.50
N VAL A 153 7.83 -13.16 12.93
CA VAL A 153 8.06 -13.24 11.47
C VAL A 153 9.10 -14.29 11.08
N ASP A 154 9.34 -15.27 11.95
CA ASP A 154 10.36 -16.30 11.72
C ASP A 154 10.07 -17.12 10.45
N GLU A 155 8.80 -17.31 10.09
CA GLU A 155 8.43 -18.02 8.86
C GLU A 155 8.56 -17.13 7.63
N GLU A 156 8.10 -15.88 7.66
CA GLU A 156 8.25 -14.92 6.58
C GLU A 156 9.71 -14.62 6.25
N ALA A 157 10.57 -14.54 7.27
CA ALA A 157 12.01 -14.32 7.10
C ALA A 157 12.70 -15.44 6.30
N LYS A 158 12.14 -16.66 6.30
CA LYS A 158 12.64 -17.80 5.51
C LYS A 158 12.15 -17.78 4.05
N GLN A 159 11.10 -17.01 3.75
CA GLN A 159 10.51 -16.94 2.41
C GLN A 159 11.25 -15.95 1.50
N VAL A 160 12.01 -15.02 2.07
CA VAL A 160 12.71 -13.96 1.33
C VAL A 160 14.18 -14.30 1.07
N SER A 161 14.71 -13.76 -0.03
CA SER A 161 16.09 -14.01 -0.44
C SER A 161 17.09 -13.11 0.30
N TYR A 162 16.70 -11.88 0.67
CA TYR A 162 17.50 -10.97 1.49
C TYR A 162 17.55 -11.38 2.98
N ARG A 163 18.50 -10.78 3.73
CA ARG A 163 18.73 -11.12 5.13
C ARG A 163 17.89 -10.25 6.06
N VAL A 164 17.07 -10.91 6.87
CA VAL A 164 16.26 -10.31 7.95
C VAL A 164 16.99 -10.56 9.27
N VAL A 165 17.27 -9.50 10.02
CA VAL A 165 17.99 -9.56 11.29
C VAL A 165 17.21 -8.87 12.41
N ARG A 166 17.61 -9.17 13.65
CA ARG A 166 17.04 -8.60 14.86
C ARG A 166 17.95 -7.49 15.40
N ASP A 167 17.39 -6.35 15.79
CA ASP A 167 18.12 -5.32 16.55
C ASP A 167 18.11 -5.59 18.07
N ASP A 168 18.82 -4.78 18.85
CA ASP A 168 18.92 -4.93 20.31
C ASP A 168 17.57 -4.85 21.03
N ASN A 169 16.56 -4.24 20.41
CA ASN A 169 15.21 -4.10 20.96
C ASN A 169 14.25 -5.20 20.48
N GLY A 170 14.73 -6.15 19.67
CA GLY A 170 13.91 -7.24 19.12
C GLY A 170 13.14 -6.88 17.86
N ASN A 171 13.35 -5.69 17.29
CA ASN A 171 12.68 -5.27 16.06
C ASN A 171 13.31 -5.91 14.82
N VAL A 172 12.53 -5.98 13.76
CA VAL A 172 13.00 -6.44 12.45
C VAL A 172 13.87 -5.38 11.78
N LYS A 173 15.01 -5.80 11.23
CA LYS A 173 15.89 -5.01 10.35
C LYS A 173 16.19 -5.79 9.08
N LEU A 174 16.29 -5.07 7.97
CA LEU A 174 16.59 -5.61 6.65
C LEU A 174 18.02 -5.22 6.28
N GLU A 175 18.91 -6.20 6.16
CA GLU A 175 20.31 -5.94 5.87
C GLU A 175 20.53 -5.73 4.36
N CYS A 176 21.27 -4.68 4.01
CA CYS A 176 21.70 -4.37 2.66
C CYS A 176 23.22 -4.40 2.57
N PRO A 177 23.81 -5.55 2.22
CA PRO A 177 25.26 -5.71 2.09
C PRO A 177 25.91 -4.72 1.11
N ALA A 178 25.25 -4.40 -0.01
CA ALA A 178 25.79 -3.53 -1.06
C ALA A 178 26.19 -2.13 -0.56
N ILE A 179 25.54 -1.62 0.48
CA ILE A 179 25.83 -0.31 1.07
C ILE A 179 26.13 -0.39 2.57
N GLY A 180 26.34 -1.59 3.12
CA GLY A 180 26.68 -1.81 4.52
C GLY A 180 25.67 -1.20 5.51
N LYS A 181 24.38 -1.20 5.16
CA LYS A 181 23.32 -0.57 5.97
C LYS A 181 22.24 -1.57 6.34
N GLN A 182 21.69 -1.44 7.55
CA GLN A 182 20.45 -2.08 7.96
C GLN A 182 19.31 -1.05 7.90
N PHE A 183 18.17 -1.47 7.35
CA PHE A 183 16.97 -0.66 7.24
C PHE A 183 15.89 -1.15 8.18
N ALA A 184 15.13 -0.22 8.75
CA ALA A 184 13.80 -0.54 9.24
C ALA A 184 12.85 -0.78 8.03
N ALA A 185 11.80 -1.59 8.22
CA ALA A 185 10.85 -1.88 7.14
C ALA A 185 10.17 -0.59 6.61
N GLU A 186 9.91 0.35 7.51
CA GLU A 186 9.34 1.67 7.23
C GLU A 186 10.23 2.50 6.30
N GLU A 187 11.56 2.38 6.41
CA GLU A 187 12.50 3.09 5.54
C GLU A 187 12.46 2.56 4.10
N ILE A 188 12.19 1.27 3.91
CA ILE A 188 12.04 0.67 2.58
C ILE A 188 10.66 1.00 2.01
N SER A 189 9.59 0.85 2.80
CA SER A 189 8.23 1.25 2.39
C SER A 189 8.16 2.74 2.02
N ALA A 190 8.89 3.61 2.72
CA ALA A 190 8.98 5.03 2.38
C ALA A 190 9.55 5.28 0.98
N GLN A 191 10.38 4.39 0.45
CA GLN A 191 10.94 4.53 -0.90
C GLN A 191 9.90 4.21 -1.98
N VAL A 192 9.03 3.24 -1.71
CA VAL A 192 7.85 2.96 -2.54
C VAL A 192 6.90 4.15 -2.52
N LEU A 193 6.58 4.69 -1.33
CA LEU A 193 5.73 5.87 -1.17
C LEU A 193 6.29 7.10 -1.92
N ARG A 194 7.60 7.36 -1.83
CA ARG A 194 8.23 8.45 -2.59
C ARG A 194 8.02 8.29 -4.10
N LYS A 195 8.23 7.09 -4.65
CA LYS A 195 7.99 6.84 -6.09
C LYS A 195 6.54 7.13 -6.48
N LEU A 196 5.57 6.63 -5.72
CA LEU A 196 4.15 6.83 -5.99
C LEU A 196 3.76 8.31 -6.00
N VAL A 197 4.29 9.08 -5.03
CA VAL A 197 4.02 10.51 -4.90
C VAL A 197 4.74 11.33 -5.97
N ASP A 198 5.95 10.92 -6.37
CA ASP A 198 6.66 11.54 -7.49
C ASP A 198 5.89 11.34 -8.79
N ASP A 199 5.35 10.13 -9.03
CA ASP A 199 4.52 9.82 -10.20
C ASP A 199 3.18 10.61 -10.16
N ALA A 200 2.51 10.67 -9.00
CA ALA A 200 1.32 11.49 -8.83
C ALA A 200 1.59 12.99 -9.00
N SER A 201 2.75 13.48 -8.56
CA SER A 201 3.14 14.89 -8.73
C SER A 201 3.35 15.25 -10.20
N ARG A 202 3.95 14.34 -10.98
CA ARG A 202 4.08 14.52 -12.44
C ARG A 202 2.73 14.50 -13.13
N PHE A 203 1.88 13.54 -12.76
CA PHE A 203 0.53 13.39 -13.33
C PHE A 203 -0.33 14.65 -13.09
N LEU A 204 -0.30 15.19 -11.87
CA LEU A 204 -1.04 16.40 -11.50
C LEU A 204 -0.36 17.71 -11.92
N ASN A 205 0.88 17.65 -12.42
CA ASN A 205 1.73 18.80 -12.68
C ASN A 205 1.87 19.74 -11.47
N GLU A 206 1.92 19.18 -10.26
CA GLU A 206 2.00 19.91 -9.00
C GLU A 206 2.67 19.06 -7.92
N LYS A 207 3.39 19.68 -6.99
CA LYS A 207 4.03 18.94 -5.89
C LYS A 207 2.98 18.40 -4.91
N VAL A 208 2.93 17.09 -4.75
CA VAL A 208 2.10 16.42 -3.73
C VAL A 208 2.88 16.27 -2.44
N THR A 209 2.28 16.67 -1.31
CA THR A 209 2.90 16.58 0.02
C THR A 209 1.98 15.94 1.07
N LYS A 210 0.74 15.64 0.70
CA LYS A 210 -0.30 15.11 1.60
C LYS A 210 -0.90 13.84 1.02
N ALA A 211 -1.13 12.86 1.87
CA ALA A 211 -1.70 11.58 1.44
C ALA A 211 -2.64 10.97 2.49
N VAL A 212 -3.59 10.17 2.00
CA VAL A 212 -4.25 9.11 2.76
C VAL A 212 -3.56 7.81 2.39
N VAL A 213 -3.17 7.00 3.37
CA VAL A 213 -2.44 5.73 3.14
C VAL A 213 -3.23 4.57 3.72
N THR A 214 -3.34 3.48 2.96
CA THR A 214 -4.08 2.29 3.39
C THR A 214 -3.25 1.38 4.29
N VAL A 215 -3.96 0.60 5.12
CA VAL A 215 -3.41 -0.53 5.89
C VAL A 215 -4.45 -1.65 5.98
N PRO A 216 -4.02 -2.90 6.19
CA PRO A 216 -4.91 -4.01 6.49
C PRO A 216 -5.81 -3.68 7.70
N ALA A 217 -7.06 -4.11 7.67
CA ALA A 217 -8.00 -3.80 8.76
C ALA A 217 -7.51 -4.38 10.09
N TYR A 218 -6.90 -5.56 10.04
CA TYR A 218 -6.39 -6.27 11.22
C TYR A 218 -4.98 -5.82 11.67
N PHE A 219 -4.41 -4.74 11.09
CA PHE A 219 -3.16 -4.16 11.59
C PHE A 219 -3.32 -3.59 13.00
N ASN A 220 -2.36 -3.92 13.86
CA ASN A 220 -2.26 -3.38 15.22
C ASN A 220 -1.68 -1.95 15.26
N ASP A 221 -1.65 -1.35 16.45
CA ASP A 221 -1.17 0.03 16.64
C ASP A 221 0.29 0.25 16.21
N SER A 222 1.16 -0.74 16.43
CA SER A 222 2.57 -0.69 16.03
C SER A 222 2.70 -0.63 14.51
N GLN A 223 2.00 -1.51 13.81
CA GLN A 223 2.01 -1.58 12.34
C GLN A 223 1.40 -0.31 11.72
N ARG A 224 0.30 0.21 12.29
CA ARG A 224 -0.31 1.48 11.84
C ARG A 224 0.62 2.67 12.03
N THR A 225 1.30 2.73 13.16
CA THR A 225 2.27 3.80 13.46
C THR A 225 3.46 3.72 12.51
N ALA A 226 3.99 2.52 12.32
CA ALA A 226 5.09 2.26 11.38
C ALA A 226 4.75 2.66 9.94
N THR A 227 3.55 2.34 9.44
CA THR A 227 3.10 2.80 8.11
C THR A 227 2.98 4.32 8.03
N LYS A 228 2.48 4.97 9.09
CA LYS A 228 2.42 6.44 9.17
C LYS A 228 3.82 7.05 9.16
N ASP A 229 4.76 6.43 9.85
CA ASP A 229 6.16 6.85 9.90
C ASP A 229 6.85 6.64 8.54
N ALA A 230 6.55 5.58 7.80
CA ALA A 230 6.99 5.41 6.42
C ALA A 230 6.54 6.59 5.54
N GLY A 231 5.29 7.05 5.69
CA GLY A 231 4.80 8.27 5.04
C GLY A 231 5.60 9.52 5.44
N ARG A 232 5.87 9.71 6.73
CA ARG A 232 6.69 10.84 7.21
C ARG A 232 8.11 10.80 6.63
N ILE A 233 8.75 9.63 6.63
CA ILE A 233 10.08 9.41 6.05
C ILE A 233 10.06 9.69 4.54
N ALA A 234 8.95 9.37 3.86
CA ALA A 234 8.73 9.70 2.46
C ALA A 234 8.56 11.21 2.18
N GLY A 235 8.44 12.05 3.21
CA GLY A 235 8.19 13.48 3.08
C GLY A 235 6.71 13.84 2.92
N LEU A 236 5.81 12.92 3.33
CA LEU A 236 4.37 13.13 3.31
C LEU A 236 3.82 13.51 4.68
N GLU A 237 2.88 14.45 4.69
CA GLU A 237 1.91 14.57 5.77
C GLU A 237 0.79 13.54 5.54
N VAL A 238 0.80 12.48 6.36
CA VAL A 238 -0.24 11.44 6.34
C VAL A 238 -1.47 11.96 7.08
N LEU A 239 -2.45 12.41 6.31
CA LEU A 239 -3.69 13.01 6.83
C LEU A 239 -4.59 11.96 7.50
N ARG A 240 -4.59 10.74 6.96
CA ARG A 240 -5.39 9.63 7.47
C ARG A 240 -4.71 8.31 7.13
N ILE A 241 -4.77 7.38 8.08
CA ILE A 241 -4.60 5.95 7.82
C ILE A 241 -6.01 5.38 7.68
N ILE A 242 -6.29 4.72 6.56
CA ILE A 242 -7.60 4.10 6.28
C ILE A 242 -7.42 2.58 6.16
N ASN A 243 -8.43 1.82 6.56
CA ASN A 243 -8.41 0.37 6.38
C ASN A 243 -8.71 0.04 4.92
N GLU A 244 -7.97 -0.91 4.35
CA GLU A 244 -8.12 -1.40 2.97
C GLU A 244 -9.58 -1.75 2.61
N PRO A 245 -10.30 -2.59 3.39
CA PRO A 245 -11.69 -2.92 3.07
C PRO A 245 -12.65 -1.73 3.21
N THR A 246 -12.33 -0.74 4.05
CA THR A 246 -13.10 0.52 4.13
C THR A 246 -12.83 1.42 2.92
N ALA A 247 -11.61 1.45 2.41
CA ALA A 247 -11.32 2.16 1.16
C ALA A 247 -12.04 1.51 -0.03
N ALA A 248 -12.03 0.18 -0.08
CA ALA A 248 -12.73 -0.57 -1.12
C ALA A 248 -14.25 -0.35 -1.08
N SER A 249 -14.85 -0.29 0.12
CA SER A 249 -16.28 0.00 0.26
C SER A 249 -16.65 1.42 -0.16
N LEU A 250 -15.78 2.41 0.11
CA LEU A 250 -15.95 3.79 -0.38
C LEU A 250 -15.96 3.85 -1.91
N ALA A 251 -15.05 3.13 -2.56
CA ALA A 251 -15.01 3.06 -4.02
C ALA A 251 -16.26 2.36 -4.60
N TYR A 252 -16.70 1.27 -3.99
CA TYR A 252 -17.92 0.55 -4.38
C TYR A 252 -19.19 1.39 -4.20
N GLY A 253 -19.33 2.04 -3.05
CA GLY A 253 -20.53 2.79 -2.65
C GLY A 253 -20.57 4.24 -3.15
N PHE A 254 -19.54 4.74 -3.84
CA PHE A 254 -19.42 6.15 -4.21
C PHE A 254 -20.63 6.71 -4.98
N GLU A 255 -21.26 5.89 -5.83
CA GLU A 255 -22.42 6.28 -6.64
C GLU A 255 -23.74 5.59 -6.19
N ARG A 256 -23.70 4.76 -5.14
CA ARG A 256 -24.88 4.01 -4.67
C ARG A 256 -25.72 4.81 -3.68
N LYS A 257 -27.04 4.64 -3.77
CA LYS A 257 -28.03 5.31 -2.92
C LYS A 257 -28.81 4.36 -2.01
N SER A 258 -28.92 3.08 -2.38
CA SER A 258 -29.51 2.07 -1.51
C SER A 258 -28.56 1.73 -0.36
N ASN A 259 -29.13 1.46 0.81
CA ASN A 259 -28.40 0.79 1.89
C ASN A 259 -28.26 -0.69 1.55
N GLU A 260 -27.02 -1.16 1.52
CA GLU A 260 -26.64 -2.53 1.25
C GLU A 260 -25.67 -3.00 2.33
N THR A 261 -25.86 -4.24 2.79
CA THR A 261 -24.89 -4.92 3.66
C THR A 261 -23.92 -5.69 2.79
N ILE A 262 -22.65 -5.30 2.79
CA ILE A 262 -21.62 -5.91 1.95
C ILE A 262 -20.62 -6.70 2.79
N LEU A 263 -20.09 -7.76 2.21
CA LEU A 263 -18.92 -8.47 2.72
C LEU A 263 -17.74 -8.18 1.80
N VAL A 264 -16.72 -7.49 2.31
CA VAL A 264 -15.45 -7.29 1.60
C VAL A 264 -14.51 -8.42 1.98
N PHE A 265 -14.09 -9.21 0.99
CA PHE A 265 -13.11 -10.28 1.10
C PHE A 265 -11.82 -9.82 0.42
N ASP A 266 -10.84 -9.42 1.22
CA ASP A 266 -9.57 -8.87 0.73
C ASP A 266 -8.44 -9.89 0.95
N LEU A 267 -7.99 -10.54 -0.13
CA LEU A 267 -6.86 -11.46 -0.10
C LEU A 267 -5.73 -10.91 -0.98
N GLY A 268 -4.82 -10.20 -0.33
CA GLY A 268 -3.67 -9.57 -0.97
C GLY A 268 -2.44 -10.48 -1.11
N GLY A 269 -1.28 -9.84 -1.19
CA GLY A 269 0.02 -10.52 -1.30
C GLY A 269 0.54 -11.12 0.02
N GLY A 270 0.16 -10.58 1.18
CA GLY A 270 0.63 -11.09 2.46
C GLY A 270 -0.34 -10.94 3.62
N THR A 271 -1.56 -10.44 3.37
CA THR A 271 -2.60 -10.28 4.38
C THR A 271 -3.95 -10.69 3.80
N PHE A 272 -4.80 -11.20 4.68
CA PHE A 272 -6.18 -11.54 4.43
C PHE A 272 -7.06 -10.79 5.41
N ASP A 273 -8.00 -9.98 4.92
CA ASP A 273 -8.98 -9.30 5.74
C ASP A 273 -10.39 -9.61 5.24
N VAL A 274 -11.32 -9.67 6.20
CA VAL A 274 -12.75 -9.70 5.94
C VAL A 274 -13.40 -8.58 6.75
N SER A 275 -14.25 -7.80 6.09
CA SER A 275 -15.07 -6.80 6.77
C SER A 275 -16.51 -6.92 6.31
N VAL A 276 -17.44 -6.80 7.27
CA VAL A 276 -18.85 -6.65 6.98
C VAL A 276 -19.21 -5.19 7.20
N LEU A 277 -19.81 -4.56 6.20
CA LEU A 277 -20.13 -3.13 6.23
C LEU A 277 -21.56 -2.88 5.78
N GLU A 278 -22.18 -1.86 6.37
CA GLU A 278 -23.38 -1.24 5.81
C GLU A 278 -22.97 -0.01 4.99
N VAL A 279 -23.43 0.04 3.74
CA VAL A 279 -23.09 1.07 2.77
C VAL A 279 -24.36 1.63 2.14
N GLY A 280 -24.58 2.94 2.27
CA GLY A 280 -25.69 3.63 1.61
C GLY A 280 -25.88 5.07 2.08
N ASP A 281 -26.53 5.88 1.25
CA ASP A 281 -26.77 7.31 1.49
C ASP A 281 -25.54 8.13 1.95
N GLY A 282 -24.34 7.73 1.49
CA GLY A 282 -23.07 8.35 1.86
C GLY A 282 -22.58 8.02 3.28
N VAL A 283 -23.24 7.08 3.97
CA VAL A 283 -22.83 6.50 5.24
C VAL A 283 -22.14 5.15 4.96
N PHE A 284 -21.04 4.93 5.67
CA PHE A 284 -20.25 3.72 5.59
C PHE A 284 -19.95 3.31 7.03
N GLU A 285 -20.54 2.21 7.48
CA GLU A 285 -20.37 1.69 8.83
C GLU A 285 -19.74 0.31 8.78
N VAL A 286 -18.63 0.13 9.51
CA VAL A 286 -18.00 -1.19 9.68
C VAL A 286 -18.70 -1.89 10.82
N LEU A 287 -19.42 -2.96 10.54
CA LEU A 287 -20.12 -3.76 11.55
C LEU A 287 -19.16 -4.71 12.26
N SER A 288 -18.23 -5.31 11.51
CA SER A 288 -17.20 -6.20 12.04
C SER A 288 -16.00 -6.29 11.10
N THR A 289 -14.87 -6.72 11.66
CA THR A 289 -13.70 -7.10 10.86
C THR A 289 -12.97 -8.28 11.50
N SER A 290 -12.47 -9.17 10.67
CA SER A 290 -11.62 -10.29 11.06
C SER A 290 -10.55 -10.48 9.97
N GLY A 291 -9.49 -11.22 10.24
CA GLY A 291 -8.44 -11.42 9.26
C GLY A 291 -7.30 -12.31 9.73
N ASP A 292 -6.33 -12.48 8.86
CA ASP A 292 -5.07 -13.17 9.08
C ASP A 292 -3.94 -12.36 8.43
N THR A 293 -3.09 -11.76 9.27
CA THR A 293 -1.99 -10.88 8.81
C THR A 293 -0.75 -11.65 8.33
N HIS A 294 -0.84 -12.98 8.28
CA HIS A 294 0.19 -13.92 7.83
C HIS A 294 -0.36 -14.89 6.76
N LEU A 295 -1.33 -14.43 5.97
CA LEU A 295 -1.95 -15.19 4.90
C LEU A 295 -2.10 -14.29 3.67
N GLY A 296 -1.47 -14.67 2.56
CA GLY A 296 -1.65 -14.00 1.28
C GLY A 296 -0.92 -14.71 0.15
N GLY A 297 -0.85 -14.04 -1.01
CA GLY A 297 -0.25 -14.55 -2.24
C GLY A 297 1.15 -15.13 -2.09
N ASP A 298 1.99 -14.56 -1.22
CA ASP A 298 3.35 -15.05 -0.93
C ASP A 298 3.33 -16.46 -0.31
N ASP A 299 2.32 -16.76 0.52
CA ASP A 299 2.19 -18.09 1.15
C ASP A 299 1.78 -19.14 0.12
N PHE A 300 0.95 -18.77 -0.88
CA PHE A 300 0.64 -19.64 -2.02
C PHE A 300 1.88 -19.88 -2.89
N ASP A 301 2.67 -18.83 -3.15
CA ASP A 301 3.92 -18.96 -3.91
C ASP A 301 4.90 -19.89 -3.19
N LYS A 302 4.99 -19.76 -1.86
CA LYS A 302 5.82 -20.62 -1.01
C LYS A 302 5.47 -22.10 -1.19
N ARG A 303 4.18 -22.47 -1.33
CA ARG A 303 3.79 -23.88 -1.54
C ARG A 303 4.35 -24.46 -2.83
N VAL A 304 4.39 -23.65 -3.88
CA VAL A 304 4.97 -24.05 -5.16
C VAL A 304 6.51 -24.10 -5.06
N VAL A 305 7.14 -23.14 -4.39
CA VAL A 305 8.59 -23.14 -4.11
C VAL A 305 9.01 -24.38 -3.33
N ASP A 306 8.31 -24.68 -2.23
CA ASP A 306 8.61 -25.85 -1.38
C ASP A 306 8.44 -27.14 -2.16
N TRP A 307 7.40 -27.25 -2.98
CA TRP A 307 7.18 -28.42 -3.85
C TRP A 307 8.30 -28.59 -4.88
N LEU A 308 8.71 -27.51 -5.56
CA LEU A 308 9.82 -27.52 -6.52
C LEU A 308 11.14 -27.91 -5.84
N ALA A 309 11.48 -27.26 -4.74
CA ALA A 309 12.73 -27.49 -4.01
C ALA A 309 12.77 -28.90 -3.41
N SER A 310 11.65 -29.41 -2.90
CA SER A 310 11.58 -30.77 -2.33
C SER A 310 11.76 -31.84 -3.41
N ASN A 311 11.13 -31.68 -4.57
CA ASN A 311 11.32 -32.60 -5.70
C ASN A 311 12.77 -32.57 -6.19
N PHE A 312 13.33 -31.37 -6.39
CA PHE A 312 14.71 -31.23 -6.82
C PHE A 312 15.70 -31.83 -5.83
N LYS A 313 15.47 -31.63 -4.52
CA LYS A 313 16.29 -32.24 -3.47
C LYS A 313 16.19 -33.76 -3.44
N LYS A 314 15.01 -34.31 -3.72
CA LYS A 314 14.81 -35.76 -3.82
C LYS A 314 15.56 -36.35 -5.02
N ASP A 315 15.53 -35.66 -6.16
CA ASP A 315 16.07 -36.17 -7.42
C ASP A 315 17.59 -35.93 -7.53
N GLU A 316 18.07 -34.79 -7.03
CA GLU A 316 19.46 -34.32 -7.20
C GLU A 316 20.26 -34.25 -5.89
N GLY A 317 19.62 -34.45 -4.73
CA GLY A 317 20.27 -34.37 -3.42
C GLY A 317 20.63 -32.96 -2.94
N ILE A 318 20.21 -31.91 -3.68
CA ILE A 318 20.62 -30.52 -3.45
C ILE A 318 19.46 -29.69 -2.91
N ASP A 319 19.75 -28.91 -1.87
CA ASP A 319 18.78 -28.02 -1.25
C ASP A 319 18.86 -26.60 -1.84
N LEU A 320 18.01 -26.32 -2.84
CA LEU A 320 18.00 -25.02 -3.54
C LEU A 320 17.61 -23.85 -2.64
N LEU A 321 16.94 -24.09 -1.50
CA LEU A 321 16.53 -23.02 -0.59
C LEU A 321 17.71 -22.33 0.11
N LYS A 322 18.88 -22.99 0.12
CA LYS A 322 20.12 -22.43 0.68
C LYS A 322 20.83 -21.47 -0.28
N ASP A 323 20.55 -21.57 -1.58
CA ASP A 323 21.11 -20.70 -2.60
C ASP A 323 20.14 -19.53 -2.83
N LYS A 324 20.59 -18.31 -2.50
CA LYS A 324 19.76 -17.11 -2.59
C LYS A 324 19.32 -16.79 -4.01
N GLN A 325 20.16 -17.07 -5.00
CA GLN A 325 19.83 -16.85 -6.40
C GLN A 325 18.85 -17.93 -6.90
N ALA A 326 19.06 -19.19 -6.54
CA ALA A 326 18.12 -20.26 -6.89
C ALA A 326 16.74 -20.02 -6.23
N LEU A 327 16.71 -19.67 -4.94
CA LEU A 327 15.50 -19.31 -4.21
C LEU A 327 14.74 -18.18 -4.91
N GLN A 328 15.40 -17.08 -5.26
CA GLN A 328 14.76 -15.96 -5.96
C GLN A 328 14.13 -16.39 -7.30
N ARG A 329 14.83 -17.24 -8.06
CA ARG A 329 14.31 -17.76 -9.34
C ARG A 329 13.13 -18.70 -9.16
N LEU A 330 13.16 -19.55 -8.11
CA LEU A 330 12.03 -20.39 -7.74
C LEU A 330 10.81 -19.54 -7.37
N THR A 331 11.00 -18.49 -6.57
CA THR A 331 9.92 -17.57 -6.16
C THR A 331 9.28 -16.88 -7.37
N GLU A 332 10.06 -16.36 -8.31
CA GLU A 332 9.52 -15.72 -9.53
C GLU A 332 8.77 -16.70 -10.43
N ALA A 333 9.30 -17.93 -10.59
CA ALA A 333 8.61 -18.97 -11.36
C ALA A 333 7.32 -19.43 -10.68
N ALA A 334 7.31 -19.54 -9.36
CA ALA A 334 6.13 -19.87 -8.57
C ALA A 334 5.03 -18.80 -8.67
N GLU A 335 5.37 -17.52 -8.49
CA GLU A 335 4.42 -16.39 -8.65
C GLU A 335 3.80 -16.41 -10.05
N LYS A 336 4.65 -16.56 -11.08
CA LYS A 336 4.18 -16.63 -12.47
C LYS A 336 3.26 -17.82 -12.70
N ALA A 337 3.63 -19.02 -12.23
CA ALA A 337 2.82 -20.21 -12.40
C ALA A 337 1.46 -20.10 -11.69
N LYS A 338 1.43 -19.57 -10.46
CA LYS A 338 0.19 -19.28 -9.72
C LYS A 338 -0.75 -18.36 -10.52
N ILE A 339 -0.21 -17.28 -11.07
CA ILE A 339 -0.99 -16.31 -11.86
C ILE A 339 -1.52 -16.99 -13.13
N GLU A 340 -0.69 -17.72 -13.86
CA GLU A 340 -1.10 -18.44 -15.09
C GLU A 340 -2.19 -19.48 -14.80
N LEU A 341 -2.10 -20.22 -13.68
CA LEU A 341 -3.09 -21.21 -13.28
C LEU A 341 -4.44 -20.62 -12.89
N SER A 342 -4.52 -19.30 -12.69
CA SER A 342 -5.80 -18.61 -12.49
C SER A 342 -6.66 -18.57 -13.75
N SER A 343 -6.06 -18.71 -14.94
CA SER A 343 -6.77 -18.80 -16.22
C SER A 343 -6.58 -20.16 -16.93
N LEU A 344 -5.43 -20.79 -16.76
CA LEU A 344 -5.06 -22.07 -17.38
C LEU A 344 -5.28 -23.25 -16.44
N THR A 345 -5.49 -24.44 -16.99
CA THR A 345 -5.61 -25.69 -16.21
C THR A 345 -4.25 -26.30 -15.85
N GLN A 346 -3.19 -25.92 -16.57
CA GLN A 346 -1.81 -26.31 -16.31
C GLN A 346 -0.83 -25.27 -16.85
N THR A 347 0.39 -25.26 -16.33
CA THR A 347 1.51 -24.46 -16.86
C THR A 347 2.82 -25.23 -16.80
N ASN A 348 3.74 -24.92 -17.72
CA ASN A 348 5.08 -25.48 -17.76
C ASN A 348 6.06 -24.53 -17.10
N MET A 349 6.84 -25.06 -16.16
CA MET A 349 7.90 -24.33 -15.47
C MET A 349 9.25 -24.86 -15.94
N SER A 350 10.02 -23.97 -16.55
CA SER A 350 11.37 -24.22 -17.05
C SER A 350 12.34 -23.27 -16.36
N LEU A 351 13.26 -23.83 -15.58
CA LEU A 351 14.33 -23.12 -14.88
C LEU A 351 15.67 -23.71 -15.30
N PRO A 352 16.22 -23.27 -16.43
CA PRO A 352 17.49 -23.81 -16.91
C PRO A 352 18.66 -23.29 -16.07
N PHE A 353 19.69 -24.11 -15.87
CA PHE A 353 20.88 -23.73 -15.08
C PHE A 353 20.49 -23.22 -13.69
N ILE A 354 19.56 -23.91 -13.00
CA ILE A 354 19.09 -23.50 -11.67
C ILE A 354 20.21 -23.60 -10.63
N THR A 355 21.10 -24.57 -10.81
CA THR A 355 22.34 -24.75 -10.04
C THR A 355 23.35 -25.54 -10.88
N ALA A 356 24.55 -25.78 -10.34
CA ALA A 356 25.59 -26.58 -10.99
C ALA A 356 26.21 -27.58 -10.01
N THR A 357 26.55 -28.77 -10.51
CA THR A 357 27.26 -29.82 -9.78
C THR A 357 28.58 -30.16 -10.47
N ALA A 358 29.36 -31.09 -9.90
CA ALA A 358 30.54 -31.63 -10.55
C ALA A 358 30.22 -32.31 -11.91
N ASP A 359 29.00 -32.83 -12.06
CA ASP A 359 28.53 -33.49 -13.29
C ASP A 359 27.98 -32.48 -14.33
N GLY A 360 27.93 -31.20 -13.99
CA GLY A 360 27.49 -30.12 -14.88
C GLY A 360 26.26 -29.35 -14.36
N PRO A 361 25.70 -28.47 -15.21
CA PRO A 361 24.54 -27.67 -14.85
C PRO A 361 23.28 -28.53 -14.66
N LYS A 362 22.42 -28.10 -13.73
CA LYS A 362 21.13 -28.73 -13.44
C LYS A 362 19.98 -27.80 -13.77
N HIS A 363 18.82 -28.37 -14.04
CA HIS A 363 17.63 -27.69 -14.57
C HIS A 363 16.38 -28.19 -13.82
N ILE A 364 15.33 -27.38 -13.80
CA ILE A 364 13.98 -27.87 -13.46
C ILE A 364 13.12 -27.72 -14.71
N GLU A 365 12.52 -28.82 -15.14
CA GLU A 365 11.50 -28.87 -16.19
C GLU A 365 10.33 -29.67 -15.64
N THR A 366 9.20 -29.00 -15.40
CA THR A 366 8.03 -29.66 -14.83
C THR A 366 6.73 -28.98 -15.25
N THR A 367 5.64 -29.73 -15.18
CA THR A 367 4.28 -29.20 -15.41
C THR A 367 3.54 -29.15 -14.09
N LEU A 368 3.02 -27.97 -13.73
CA LEU A 368 2.13 -27.79 -12.59
C LEU A 368 0.69 -27.70 -13.10
N THR A 369 -0.19 -28.56 -12.61
CA THR A 369 -1.63 -28.49 -12.90
C THR A 369 -2.33 -27.64 -11.85
N ARG A 370 -3.47 -27.03 -12.21
CA ARG A 370 -4.32 -26.28 -11.26
C ARG A 370 -4.77 -27.17 -10.11
N ALA A 371 -5.18 -28.41 -10.40
CA ALA A 371 -5.57 -29.37 -9.37
C ALA A 371 -4.45 -29.64 -8.36
N LYS A 372 -3.19 -29.78 -8.83
CA LYS A 372 -2.05 -29.94 -7.92
C LYS A 372 -1.76 -28.68 -7.12
N PHE A 373 -1.84 -27.50 -7.75
CA PHE A 373 -1.68 -26.23 -7.03
C PHE A 373 -2.72 -26.07 -5.91
N GLU A 374 -3.99 -26.37 -6.20
CA GLU A 374 -5.08 -26.33 -5.21
C GLU A 374 -4.88 -27.37 -4.08
N GLU A 375 -4.39 -28.56 -4.40
CA GLU A 375 -4.01 -29.58 -3.41
C GLU A 375 -2.91 -29.05 -2.46
N LEU A 376 -1.84 -28.46 -3.02
CA LEU A 376 -0.70 -27.92 -2.27
C LEU A 376 -1.09 -26.75 -1.35
N CYS A 377 -2.18 -26.05 -1.67
CA CYS A 377 -2.66 -24.87 -0.95
C CYS A 377 -3.96 -25.10 -0.18
N SER A 378 -4.42 -26.34 -0.05
CA SER A 378 -5.72 -26.69 0.53
C SER A 378 -5.93 -26.13 1.94
N ASP A 379 -4.91 -26.19 2.79
CA ASP A 379 -4.97 -25.64 4.15
C ASP A 379 -4.96 -24.10 4.18
N LEU A 380 -4.31 -23.44 3.21
CA LEU A 380 -4.40 -21.97 3.07
C LEU A 380 -5.82 -21.54 2.67
N LEU A 381 -6.46 -22.30 1.77
CA LEU A 381 -7.86 -22.08 1.38
C LEU A 381 -8.81 -22.31 2.56
N ASP A 382 -8.54 -23.31 3.40
CA ASP A 382 -9.32 -23.57 4.61
C ASP A 382 -9.17 -22.45 5.65
N ARG A 383 -7.96 -21.90 5.81
CA ARG A 383 -7.71 -20.74 6.70
C ARG A 383 -8.56 -19.52 6.34
N CYS A 384 -8.93 -19.33 5.06
CA CYS A 384 -9.80 -18.22 4.65
C CYS A 384 -11.22 -18.30 5.24
N LYS A 385 -11.70 -19.49 5.62
CA LYS A 385 -13.10 -19.69 6.07
C LYS A 385 -13.35 -19.07 7.44
N THR A 386 -12.41 -19.24 8.37
CA THR A 386 -12.58 -18.82 9.77
C THR A 386 -12.79 -17.31 9.93
N PRO A 387 -12.01 -16.42 9.28
CA PRO A 387 -12.28 -14.98 9.36
C PRO A 387 -13.63 -14.57 8.80
N VAL A 388 -14.11 -15.23 7.74
CA VAL A 388 -15.45 -14.98 7.17
C VAL A 388 -16.54 -15.32 8.20
N GLU A 389 -16.48 -16.52 8.78
CA GLU A 389 -17.45 -16.97 9.79
C GLU A 389 -17.41 -16.11 11.06
N ASN A 390 -16.21 -15.72 11.52
CA ASN A 390 -16.04 -14.84 12.67
C ASN A 390 -16.65 -13.45 12.39
N SER A 391 -16.39 -12.87 11.21
CA SER A 391 -16.90 -11.55 10.85
C SER A 391 -18.44 -11.50 10.85
N LEU A 392 -19.11 -12.53 10.33
CA LEU A 392 -20.58 -12.60 10.37
C LEU A 392 -21.12 -12.78 11.78
N ARG A 393 -20.47 -13.63 12.58
CA ARG A 393 -20.85 -13.85 13.98
C ARG A 393 -20.76 -12.56 14.80
N ASP A 394 -19.68 -11.81 14.63
CA ASP A 394 -19.44 -10.56 15.35
C ASP A 394 -20.39 -9.45 14.88
N ALA A 395 -20.73 -9.42 13.59
CA ALA A 395 -21.79 -8.55 13.05
C ALA A 395 -23.21 -8.99 13.45
N LYS A 396 -23.36 -10.19 14.02
CA LYS A 396 -24.66 -10.84 14.34
C LYS A 396 -25.55 -11.02 13.11
N LEU A 397 -24.92 -11.35 11.98
CA LEU A 397 -25.58 -11.58 10.69
C LEU A 397 -25.37 -13.02 10.23
N SER A 398 -26.22 -13.46 9.31
CA SER A 398 -26.06 -14.69 8.55
C SER A 398 -25.64 -14.39 7.12
N PHE A 399 -25.18 -15.41 6.38
CA PHE A 399 -24.86 -15.26 4.94
C PHE A 399 -26.03 -14.76 4.09
N LYS A 400 -27.28 -14.96 4.54
CA LYS A 400 -28.49 -14.50 3.84
C LYS A 400 -28.72 -12.99 3.97
N ASP A 401 -28.15 -12.37 4.99
CA ASP A 401 -28.31 -10.94 5.28
C ASP A 401 -27.27 -10.09 4.53
N ILE A 402 -26.28 -10.73 3.90
CA ILE A 402 -25.33 -10.06 3.01
C ILE A 402 -26.02 -9.83 1.68
N ASP A 403 -25.97 -8.62 1.15
CA ASP A 403 -26.47 -8.28 -0.18
C ASP A 403 -25.43 -8.64 -1.23
N GLU A 404 -24.19 -8.18 -1.04
CA GLU A 404 -23.12 -8.24 -2.04
C GLU A 404 -21.79 -8.70 -1.42
N VAL A 405 -21.01 -9.45 -2.21
CA VAL A 405 -19.67 -9.90 -1.82
C VAL A 405 -18.63 -9.28 -2.74
N ILE A 406 -17.75 -8.47 -2.19
CA ILE A 406 -16.74 -7.71 -2.94
C ILE A 406 -15.38 -8.39 -2.77
N LEU A 407 -14.77 -8.81 -3.88
CA LEU A 407 -13.41 -9.36 -3.87
C LEU A 407 -12.37 -8.26 -4.08
N VAL A 408 -11.37 -8.23 -3.21
CA VAL A 408 -10.27 -7.26 -3.23
C VAL A 408 -8.94 -8.02 -3.14
N GLY A 409 -7.91 -7.50 -3.79
CA GLY A 409 -6.58 -8.10 -3.79
C GLY A 409 -6.39 -9.18 -4.86
N GLY A 410 -5.21 -9.19 -5.48
CA GLY A 410 -4.92 -10.01 -6.65
C GLY A 410 -5.05 -11.53 -6.42
N SER A 411 -4.88 -12.03 -5.19
CA SER A 411 -5.01 -13.47 -4.89
C SER A 411 -6.47 -13.95 -4.96
N THR A 412 -7.46 -13.05 -4.94
CA THR A 412 -8.87 -13.40 -5.18
C THR A 412 -9.16 -13.81 -6.63
N ARG A 413 -8.20 -13.62 -7.55
CA ARG A 413 -8.27 -14.12 -8.93
C ARG A 413 -8.09 -15.64 -9.01
N ILE A 414 -7.59 -16.28 -7.95
CA ILE A 414 -7.44 -17.74 -7.89
C ILE A 414 -8.83 -18.40 -7.89
N PRO A 415 -9.15 -19.29 -8.86
CA PRO A 415 -10.48 -19.91 -8.96
C PRO A 415 -10.94 -20.63 -7.68
N ALA A 416 -10.03 -21.32 -6.99
CA ALA A 416 -10.35 -21.99 -5.73
C ALA A 416 -10.72 -21.02 -4.60
N VAL A 417 -10.16 -19.81 -4.57
CA VAL A 417 -10.55 -18.78 -3.59
C VAL A 417 -11.96 -18.30 -3.87
N GLN A 418 -12.29 -18.01 -5.13
CA GLN A 418 -13.66 -17.65 -5.51
C GLN A 418 -14.66 -18.76 -5.20
N GLU A 419 -14.25 -20.01 -5.37
CA GLU A 419 -15.08 -21.17 -5.03
C GLU A 419 -15.30 -21.33 -3.53
N VAL A 420 -14.30 -21.04 -2.69
CA VAL A 420 -14.48 -20.97 -1.24
C VAL A 420 -15.52 -19.89 -0.89
N VAL A 421 -15.41 -18.71 -1.48
CA VAL A 421 -16.37 -17.61 -1.25
C VAL A 421 -17.78 -18.00 -1.68
N ARG A 422 -17.95 -18.58 -2.88
CA ARG A 422 -19.25 -19.07 -3.37
C ARG A 422 -19.85 -20.12 -2.45
N LYS A 423 -19.06 -21.10 -2.00
CA LYS A 423 -19.53 -22.17 -1.11
C LYS A 423 -19.96 -21.65 0.26
N LEU A 424 -19.24 -20.66 0.80
CA LEU A 424 -19.57 -20.07 2.10
C LEU A 424 -20.82 -19.19 2.02
N THR A 425 -20.86 -18.30 1.03
CA THR A 425 -21.87 -17.23 0.95
C THR A 425 -23.11 -17.61 0.15
N GLY A 426 -23.01 -18.61 -0.73
CA GLY A 426 -24.05 -18.95 -1.70
C GLY A 426 -24.25 -17.88 -2.78
N LYS A 427 -23.33 -16.91 -2.92
CA LYS A 427 -23.44 -15.78 -3.84
C LYS A 427 -22.29 -15.77 -4.83
N GLU A 428 -22.59 -15.29 -6.04
CA GLU A 428 -21.55 -14.93 -7.01
C GLU A 428 -20.87 -13.62 -6.56
N PRO A 429 -19.53 -13.58 -6.48
CA PRO A 429 -18.85 -12.36 -6.10
C PRO A 429 -19.01 -11.26 -7.14
N ASN A 430 -19.07 -10.02 -6.67
CA ASN A 430 -19.21 -8.85 -7.50
C ASN A 430 -17.95 -8.58 -8.33
N VAL A 431 -18.11 -8.34 -9.63
CA VAL A 431 -17.01 -8.09 -10.59
C VAL A 431 -16.99 -6.66 -11.12
N THR A 432 -17.77 -5.74 -10.55
CA THR A 432 -17.84 -4.35 -11.03
C THR A 432 -16.68 -3.48 -10.54
N VAL A 433 -15.92 -3.96 -9.55
CA VAL A 433 -14.72 -3.30 -9.04
C VAL A 433 -13.46 -4.03 -9.47
N ASN A 434 -12.40 -3.27 -9.76
CA ASN A 434 -11.10 -3.86 -10.07
C ASN A 434 -10.37 -4.19 -8.76
N PRO A 435 -10.08 -5.47 -8.46
CA PRO A 435 -9.49 -5.89 -7.19
C PRO A 435 -8.08 -5.33 -6.95
N ASP A 436 -7.38 -4.86 -8.00
CA ASP A 436 -6.03 -4.31 -7.90
C ASP A 436 -6.00 -2.78 -7.73
N GLU A 437 -7.15 -2.11 -7.86
CA GLU A 437 -7.25 -0.64 -7.88
C GLU A 437 -8.25 -0.08 -6.88
N VAL A 438 -9.28 -0.86 -6.51
CA VAL A 438 -10.42 -0.40 -5.70
C VAL A 438 -10.05 0.17 -4.33
N VAL A 439 -8.88 -0.19 -3.80
CA VAL A 439 -8.37 0.27 -2.51
C VAL A 439 -7.72 1.66 -2.60
N ALA A 440 -7.13 2.02 -3.75
CA ALA A 440 -6.42 3.28 -3.95
C ALA A 440 -7.38 4.41 -4.33
#